data_AF-A0A6M4GTC6-F1
#
_entry.id   AF-A0A6M4GTC6-F1
#
_cell.length_a   1.000
_cell.length_b   1.000
_cell.length_c   1.000
_cell.angle_alpha   90.00
_cell.angle_beta   90.00
_cell.angle_gamma   90.00
#
_symmetry.space_group_name_H-M   'P 1'
#
loop_
_entity.id
_entity.type
_entity.pdbx_description
1 polymer ?
#
loop_
_entity_poly.entity_id
_entity_poly.type
_entity_poly.pdbx_seq_one_letter_code
_entity_poly.pdbx_strand_id
1 'polypeptide(L)'
;MRGGAPNDRAVRRIVNLELHVAHGCNLTCESCSHYSNQGHKGMLGLDEARQWLSPWAGRLDPQIFSLLGGEPAINPRLTDFVALSREYFPQAHLRIVTNGFFLHRHPELPRALREHGNAALRLSVHHDGPEYREKLAPVYELLGEWQREHGTHLVIYPSVGQWTRRYKGFGAAMEPYDDRQPRSSWEHCTAKVCPQVFEGRIWKCAPLAYLGMQHEKYGLSEAWKPYLGYAPLEPGCTDAELQAFFDREEESHCGMCPAKPERFALPSPIPRVTRAA
;
A
#
# COMPACT_ATOMS: atom_id res chain seq x y z
N MET A 1 -29.41 17.67 2.59
CA MET A 1 -29.31 18.16 3.99
C MET A 1 -28.68 17.06 4.83
N ARG A 2 -27.47 17.29 5.37
CA ARG A 2 -26.97 16.60 6.56
C ARG A 2 -26.25 17.65 7.40
N GLY A 3 -27.02 18.29 8.27
CA GLY A 3 -26.46 18.96 9.45
C GLY A 3 -26.13 17.87 10.46
N GLY A 4 -24.87 17.47 10.52
CA GLY A 4 -24.31 16.82 11.70
C GLY A 4 -23.70 17.91 12.57
N ALA A 5 -23.97 17.90 13.87
CA ALA A 5 -23.30 18.76 14.83
C ALA A 5 -21.77 18.67 14.66
N PRO A 6 -21.00 19.75 14.90
CA PRO A 6 -19.55 19.66 14.92
C PRO A 6 -19.17 18.61 15.96
N ASN A 7 -18.65 17.49 15.48
CA ASN A 7 -18.17 16.42 16.34
C ASN A 7 -16.90 16.98 17.00
N ASP A 8 -16.96 17.28 18.29
CA ASP A 8 -15.87 17.86 19.10
C ASP A 8 -14.73 16.85 19.35
N ARG A 9 -14.55 15.89 18.45
CA ARG A 9 -13.49 14.87 18.50
C ARG A 9 -12.20 15.47 17.97
N ALA A 10 -11.11 15.19 18.65
CA ALA A 10 -9.80 15.64 18.20
C ALA A 10 -9.44 14.93 16.89
N VAL A 11 -9.18 15.70 15.83
CA VAL A 11 -8.74 15.17 14.54
C VAL A 11 -7.23 14.97 14.56
N ARG A 12 -6.78 13.72 14.39
CA ARG A 12 -5.35 13.39 14.35
C ARG A 12 -4.79 13.57 12.95
N ARG A 13 -3.91 14.55 12.79
CA ARG A 13 -3.14 14.74 11.56
C ARG A 13 -2.04 13.68 11.44
N ILE A 14 -1.95 13.03 10.28
CA ILE A 14 -0.96 11.99 9.98
C ILE A 14 -0.28 12.23 8.63
N VAL A 15 0.91 11.66 8.41
CA VAL A 15 1.68 11.87 7.18
C VAL A 15 1.02 11.18 5.98
N ASN A 16 0.62 9.93 6.14
CA ASN A 16 0.03 9.15 5.07
C ASN A 16 -0.95 8.13 5.65
N LEU A 17 -1.92 7.72 4.83
CA LEU A 17 -2.83 6.62 5.09
C LEU A 17 -3.03 5.86 3.80
N GLU A 18 -2.95 4.54 3.87
CA GLU A 18 -2.89 3.68 2.69
C GLU A 18 -4.08 2.73 2.63
N LEU A 19 -4.64 2.56 1.43
CA LEU A 19 -5.73 1.62 1.16
C LEU A 19 -5.36 0.70 0.00
N HIS A 20 -5.46 -0.61 0.27
CA HIS A 20 -5.25 -1.67 -0.70
C HIS A 20 -6.53 -1.87 -1.53
N VAL A 21 -6.56 -1.38 -2.76
CA VAL A 21 -7.75 -1.55 -3.63
C VAL A 21 -7.75 -2.89 -4.39
N ALA A 22 -6.60 -3.55 -4.50
CA ALA A 22 -6.45 -4.89 -5.09
C ALA A 22 -5.26 -5.66 -4.50
N HIS A 23 -5.51 -6.82 -3.87
CA HIS A 23 -4.48 -7.67 -3.24
C HIS A 23 -3.52 -8.30 -4.24
N GLY A 24 -4.02 -8.65 -5.42
CA GLY A 24 -3.22 -9.21 -6.51
C GLY A 24 -2.27 -8.21 -7.15
N CYS A 25 -1.21 -8.72 -7.77
CA CYS A 25 -0.26 -7.98 -8.59
C CYS A 25 0.10 -8.79 -9.84
N ASN A 26 0.42 -8.10 -10.93
CA ASN A 26 0.98 -8.68 -12.15
C ASN A 26 2.51 -8.82 -12.11
N LEU A 27 3.15 -8.41 -11.01
CA LEU A 27 4.57 -8.56 -10.76
C LEU A 27 4.83 -9.54 -9.61
N THR A 28 6.02 -10.13 -9.60
CA THR A 28 6.49 -11.11 -8.61
C THR A 28 7.74 -10.62 -7.87
N CYS A 29 7.81 -9.31 -7.58
CA CYS A 29 8.94 -8.68 -6.91
C CYS A 29 9.33 -9.45 -5.64
N GLU A 30 10.57 -9.94 -5.59
CA GLU A 30 11.06 -10.70 -4.44
C GLU A 30 10.98 -9.87 -3.16
N SER A 31 10.51 -10.50 -2.09
CA SER A 31 10.40 -9.86 -0.77
C SER A 31 9.51 -8.60 -0.73
N CYS A 32 8.44 -8.57 -1.53
CA CYS A 32 7.47 -7.46 -1.50
C CYS A 32 6.87 -7.26 -0.09
N SER A 33 6.89 -6.02 0.42
CA SER A 33 6.35 -5.68 1.76
C SER A 33 4.83 -5.80 1.88
N HIS A 34 4.12 -5.89 0.75
CA HIS A 34 2.67 -6.15 0.70
C HIS A 34 2.36 -7.64 0.47
N TYR A 35 3.39 -8.48 0.33
CA TYR A 35 3.32 -9.90 0.00
C TYR A 35 2.58 -10.24 -1.31
N SER A 36 2.28 -9.27 -2.17
CA SER A 36 1.53 -9.52 -3.41
C SER A 36 2.28 -10.43 -4.40
N ASN A 37 3.59 -10.57 -4.26
CA ASN A 37 4.40 -11.55 -4.99
C ASN A 37 4.03 -13.01 -4.67
N GLN A 38 3.27 -13.25 -3.59
CA GLN A 38 2.77 -14.56 -3.19
C GLN A 38 1.49 -14.97 -3.94
N GLY A 39 1.03 -14.19 -4.93
CA GLY A 39 -0.11 -14.58 -5.77
C GLY A 39 -1.45 -14.53 -5.02
N HIS A 40 -1.65 -13.48 -4.23
CA HIS A 40 -2.93 -13.18 -3.59
C HIS A 40 -3.97 -12.71 -4.61
N LYS A 41 -5.24 -12.95 -4.31
CA LYS A 41 -6.38 -12.52 -5.12
C LYS A 41 -7.30 -11.65 -4.25
N GLY A 42 -8.24 -10.98 -4.88
CA GLY A 42 -9.21 -10.12 -4.20
C GLY A 42 -9.03 -8.66 -4.57
N MET A 43 -10.15 -7.97 -4.62
CA MET A 43 -10.26 -6.55 -4.92
C MET A 43 -11.29 -5.96 -3.97
N LEU A 44 -10.98 -4.78 -3.43
CA LEU A 44 -11.88 -4.06 -2.55
C LEU A 44 -13.06 -3.49 -3.35
N GLY A 45 -14.28 -3.75 -2.89
CA GLY A 45 -15.49 -3.12 -3.43
C GLY A 45 -15.68 -1.70 -2.89
N LEU A 46 -16.41 -0.84 -3.62
CA LEU A 46 -16.66 0.54 -3.17
C LEU A 46 -17.52 0.59 -1.90
N ASP A 47 -18.51 -0.28 -1.77
CA ASP A 47 -19.38 -0.30 -0.57
C ASP A 47 -18.61 -0.76 0.67
N GLU A 48 -17.76 -1.78 0.51
CA GLU A 48 -16.86 -2.23 1.56
C GLU A 48 -15.85 -1.12 1.94
N ALA A 49 -15.28 -0.43 0.95
CA ALA A 49 -14.43 0.72 1.20
C ALA A 49 -15.16 1.85 1.95
N ARG A 50 -16.43 2.13 1.62
CA ARG A 50 -17.26 3.10 2.38
C ARG A 50 -17.39 2.66 3.84
N GLN A 51 -17.66 1.39 4.08
CA GLN A 51 -17.75 0.85 5.44
C GLN A 51 -16.42 0.97 6.17
N TRP A 52 -15.30 0.72 5.50
CA TRP A 52 -13.97 0.80 6.11
C TRP A 52 -13.53 2.23 6.41
N LEU A 53 -13.82 3.19 5.54
CA LEU A 53 -13.33 4.56 5.66
C LEU A 53 -14.23 5.45 6.51
N SER A 54 -15.55 5.24 6.48
CA SER A 54 -16.51 6.11 7.17
C SER A 54 -16.26 6.31 8.67
N PRO A 55 -15.80 5.31 9.46
CA PRO A 55 -15.56 5.50 10.89
C PRO A 55 -14.30 6.34 11.19
N TRP A 56 -13.37 6.40 10.25
CA TRP A 56 -12.11 7.15 10.36
C TRP A 56 -12.20 8.56 9.80
N ALA A 57 -13.15 8.79 8.88
CA ALA A 57 -13.46 10.10 8.35
C ALA A 57 -13.89 11.04 9.49
N GLY A 58 -13.19 12.18 9.61
CA GLY A 58 -13.39 13.11 10.73
C GLY A 58 -12.67 12.74 12.03
N ARG A 59 -11.93 11.62 12.08
CA ARG A 59 -10.97 11.32 13.16
C ARG A 59 -9.53 11.43 12.70
N LEU A 60 -9.28 11.14 11.42
CA LEU A 60 -7.97 11.25 10.79
C LEU A 60 -7.96 12.37 9.75
N ASP A 61 -6.85 13.10 9.72
CA ASP A 61 -6.51 14.08 8.67
C ASP A 61 -5.17 13.71 8.02
N PRO A 62 -5.17 12.78 7.05
CA PRO A 62 -3.95 12.38 6.37
C PRO A 62 -3.50 13.47 5.39
N GLN A 63 -2.22 13.84 5.47
CA GLN A 63 -1.62 14.73 4.47
C GLN A 63 -1.62 14.07 3.08
N ILE A 64 -1.41 12.75 3.03
CA ILE A 64 -1.47 11.94 1.81
C ILE A 64 -2.43 10.78 2.04
N PHE A 65 -3.38 10.58 1.13
CA PHE A 65 -4.18 9.35 1.09
C PHE A 65 -3.75 8.55 -0.14
N SER A 66 -3.14 7.39 0.09
CA SER A 66 -2.59 6.57 -0.97
C SER A 66 -3.54 5.43 -1.33
N LEU A 67 -3.94 5.38 -2.61
CA LEU A 67 -4.53 4.21 -3.22
C LEU A 67 -3.41 3.35 -3.81
N LEU A 68 -3.32 2.11 -3.38
CA LEU A 68 -2.27 1.21 -3.85
C LEU A 68 -2.73 -0.23 -3.76
N GLY A 69 -1.78 -1.13 -3.89
CA GLY A 69 -1.98 -2.51 -3.57
C GLY A 69 -0.85 -3.40 -4.04
N GLY A 70 -1.22 -4.59 -4.51
CA GLY A 70 -0.32 -5.35 -5.33
C GLY A 70 -0.15 -4.58 -6.63
N GLU A 71 -1.25 -4.45 -7.39
CA GLU A 71 -1.38 -3.46 -8.45
C GLU A 71 -2.80 -2.84 -8.43
N PRO A 72 -2.96 -1.55 -8.09
CA PRO A 72 -4.28 -0.93 -8.02
C PRO A 72 -5.04 -0.94 -9.35
N ALA A 73 -4.35 -0.86 -10.49
CA ALA A 73 -4.97 -0.87 -11.82
C ALA A 73 -5.56 -2.24 -12.22
N ILE A 74 -5.41 -3.28 -11.38
CA ILE A 74 -6.19 -4.51 -11.51
C ILE A 74 -7.67 -4.27 -11.14
N ASN A 75 -7.95 -3.37 -10.19
CA ASN A 75 -9.32 -3.08 -9.79
C ASN A 75 -10.04 -2.27 -10.88
N PRO A 76 -11.10 -2.79 -11.54
CA PRO A 76 -11.80 -2.07 -12.62
C PRO A 76 -12.50 -0.80 -12.14
N ARG A 77 -12.66 -0.62 -10.82
CA ARG A 77 -13.27 0.56 -10.19
C ARG A 77 -12.24 1.58 -9.70
N LEU A 78 -10.95 1.46 -10.07
CA LEU A 78 -9.89 2.36 -9.60
C LEU A 78 -10.23 3.85 -9.75
N THR A 79 -10.83 4.24 -10.88
CA THR A 79 -11.28 5.62 -11.11
C THR A 79 -12.29 6.08 -10.06
N ASP A 80 -13.24 5.23 -9.68
CA ASP A 80 -14.26 5.57 -8.67
C ASP A 80 -13.67 5.70 -7.26
N PHE A 81 -12.56 4.99 -6.97
CA PHE A 81 -11.85 5.15 -5.71
C PHE A 81 -11.23 6.55 -5.56
N VAL A 82 -10.93 7.26 -6.64
CA VAL A 82 -10.47 8.66 -6.58
C VAL A 82 -11.56 9.54 -5.99
N ALA A 83 -12.79 9.42 -6.52
CA ALA A 83 -13.94 10.17 -6.03
C ALA A 83 -14.26 9.82 -4.58
N LEU A 84 -14.27 8.52 -4.26
CA LEU A 84 -14.49 8.03 -2.90
C LEU A 84 -13.45 8.56 -1.89
N SER A 85 -12.17 8.58 -2.29
CA SER A 85 -11.10 9.08 -1.42
C SER A 85 -11.24 10.57 -1.14
N ARG A 86 -11.62 11.36 -2.16
CA ARG A 86 -11.88 12.80 -2.01
C ARG A 86 -13.09 13.06 -1.11
N GLU A 87 -14.11 12.21 -1.13
CA GLU A 87 -15.28 12.30 -0.24
C GLU A 87 -14.90 12.20 1.24
N TYR A 88 -14.07 11.21 1.60
CA TYR A 88 -13.71 10.96 3.00
C TYR A 88 -12.51 11.77 3.51
N PHE A 89 -11.58 12.13 2.62
CA PHE A 89 -10.38 12.91 2.97
C PHE A 89 -10.22 14.11 2.03
N PRO A 90 -11.11 15.13 2.15
CA PRO A 90 -11.20 16.22 1.19
C PRO A 90 -9.95 17.09 1.09
N GLN A 91 -9.13 17.14 2.14
CA GLN A 91 -7.89 17.94 2.18
C GLN A 91 -6.62 17.15 1.81
N ALA A 92 -6.70 15.82 1.78
CA ALA A 92 -5.54 14.98 1.52
C ALA A 92 -5.02 15.16 0.09
N HIS A 93 -3.70 15.09 -0.07
CA HIS A 93 -3.11 14.82 -1.37
C HIS A 93 -3.38 13.37 -1.76
N LEU A 94 -4.14 13.16 -2.83
CA LEU A 94 -4.45 11.81 -3.29
C LEU A 94 -3.28 11.26 -4.10
N ARG A 95 -2.83 10.05 -3.78
CA ARG A 95 -1.72 9.42 -4.48
C ARG A 95 -2.09 8.02 -4.94
N ILE A 96 -2.03 7.75 -6.23
CA ILE A 96 -2.11 6.37 -6.74
C ILE A 96 -0.70 5.84 -6.93
N VAL A 97 -0.35 4.74 -6.27
CA VAL A 97 0.97 4.09 -6.42
C VAL A 97 0.79 2.82 -7.26
N THR A 98 1.35 2.80 -8.46
CA THR A 98 1.13 1.73 -9.46
C THR A 98 2.45 1.33 -10.14
N ASN A 99 2.54 0.10 -10.62
CA ASN A 99 3.60 -0.34 -11.54
C ASN A 99 3.33 0.09 -13.00
N GLY A 100 2.11 0.56 -13.30
CA GLY A 100 1.73 1.19 -14.55
C GLY A 100 1.24 0.27 -15.67
N PHE A 101 1.53 -1.04 -15.61
CA PHE A 101 1.30 -1.96 -16.74
C PHE A 101 -0.17 -2.11 -17.15
N PHE A 102 -1.12 -1.81 -16.26
CA PHE A 102 -2.56 -1.88 -16.53
C PHE A 102 -3.26 -0.53 -16.58
N LEU A 103 -2.54 0.59 -16.59
CA LEU A 103 -3.15 1.92 -16.66
C LEU A 103 -3.97 2.16 -17.93
N HIS A 104 -3.61 1.51 -19.05
CA HIS A 104 -4.38 1.57 -20.30
C HIS A 104 -5.84 1.08 -20.15
N ARG A 105 -6.16 0.33 -19.09
CA ARG A 105 -7.52 -0.13 -18.78
C ARG A 105 -8.39 0.94 -18.12
N HIS A 106 -7.80 2.08 -17.76
CA HIS A 106 -8.45 3.15 -17.01
C HIS A 106 -8.37 4.50 -17.76
N PRO A 107 -8.95 4.60 -18.98
CA PRO A 107 -8.83 5.81 -19.79
C PRO A 107 -9.43 7.07 -19.13
N GLU A 108 -10.41 6.90 -18.24
CA GLU A 108 -11.03 8.01 -17.50
C GLU A 108 -10.25 8.46 -16.26
N LEU A 109 -9.25 7.69 -15.82
CA LEU A 109 -8.47 8.01 -14.62
C LEU A 109 -7.77 9.38 -14.67
N PRO A 110 -7.06 9.79 -15.75
CA PRO A 110 -6.42 11.11 -15.79
C PRO A 110 -7.43 12.26 -15.70
N ARG A 111 -8.64 12.08 -16.27
CA ARG A 111 -9.73 13.04 -16.13
C ARG A 111 -10.21 13.13 -14.67
N ALA A 112 -10.45 11.99 -14.01
CA ALA A 112 -10.89 11.96 -12.61
C ALA A 112 -9.84 12.58 -11.67
N LEU A 113 -8.55 12.30 -11.87
CA LEU A 113 -7.46 12.89 -11.10
C LEU A 113 -7.43 14.42 -11.23
N ARG A 114 -7.64 14.94 -12.44
CA ARG A 114 -7.74 16.39 -12.69
C ARG A 114 -8.97 16.99 -12.03
N GLU A 115 -10.15 16.40 -12.22
CA GLU A 115 -11.44 16.91 -11.71
C GLU A 115 -11.48 16.96 -10.17
N HIS A 116 -10.92 15.96 -9.50
CA HIS A 116 -10.86 15.93 -8.04
C HIS A 116 -9.70 16.74 -7.43
N GLY A 117 -8.77 17.22 -8.26
CA GLY A 117 -7.65 18.08 -7.86
C GLY A 117 -6.72 17.46 -6.80
N ASN A 118 -5.64 18.17 -6.45
CA ASN A 118 -4.65 17.77 -5.43
C ASN A 118 -4.37 16.26 -5.42
N ALA A 119 -4.05 15.72 -6.60
CA ALA A 119 -3.85 14.31 -6.82
C ALA A 119 -2.64 14.07 -7.72
N ALA A 120 -1.94 12.96 -7.51
CA ALA A 120 -0.81 12.54 -8.32
C ALA A 120 -0.83 11.04 -8.59
N LEU A 121 -0.32 10.67 -9.75
CA LEU A 121 -0.03 9.29 -10.11
C LEU A 121 1.46 9.04 -9.93
N ARG A 122 1.81 8.12 -9.03
CA ARG A 122 3.18 7.68 -8.79
C ARG A 122 3.45 6.36 -9.50
N LEU A 123 4.27 6.40 -10.55
CA LEU A 123 4.80 5.22 -11.21
C LEU A 123 5.99 4.67 -10.41
N SER A 124 5.83 3.48 -9.84
CA SER A 124 6.90 2.75 -9.16
C SER A 124 7.63 1.85 -10.14
N VAL A 125 8.93 2.11 -10.36
CA VAL A 125 9.78 1.34 -11.27
C VAL A 125 10.51 0.26 -10.48
N HIS A 126 10.11 -1.00 -10.67
CA HIS A 126 10.55 -2.12 -9.84
C HIS A 126 11.80 -2.84 -10.35
N HIS A 127 12.27 -2.57 -11.56
CA HIS A 127 13.48 -3.19 -12.10
C HIS A 127 14.04 -2.32 -13.23
N ASP A 128 15.31 -2.49 -13.60
CA ASP A 128 16.00 -1.68 -14.60
C ASP A 128 16.68 -2.50 -15.71
N GLY A 129 16.50 -3.82 -15.74
CA GLY A 129 16.94 -4.67 -16.84
C GLY A 129 16.20 -4.39 -18.18
N PRO A 130 16.80 -4.80 -19.31
CA PRO A 130 16.34 -4.43 -20.66
C PRO A 130 14.89 -4.86 -20.95
N GLU A 131 14.53 -6.11 -20.63
CA GLU A 131 13.16 -6.63 -20.83
C GLU A 131 12.12 -5.78 -20.07
N TYR A 132 12.45 -5.38 -18.83
CA TYR A 132 11.54 -4.56 -18.03
C TYR A 132 11.38 -3.15 -18.61
N ARG A 133 12.49 -2.54 -19.06
CA ARG A 133 12.45 -1.22 -19.71
C ARG A 133 11.63 -1.24 -20.99
N GLU A 134 11.80 -2.27 -21.82
CA GLU A 134 11.03 -2.46 -23.05
C GLU A 134 9.53 -2.54 -22.78
N LYS A 135 9.12 -3.38 -21.81
CA LYS A 135 7.70 -3.48 -21.44
C LYS A 135 7.14 -2.21 -20.79
N LEU A 136 7.99 -1.41 -20.13
CA LEU A 136 7.57 -0.16 -19.48
C LEU A 136 7.48 1.01 -20.46
N ALA A 137 8.10 0.93 -21.65
CA ALA A 137 8.10 2.03 -22.62
C ALA A 137 6.68 2.50 -23.02
N PRO A 138 5.71 1.61 -23.35
CA PRO A 138 4.35 2.03 -23.63
C PRO A 138 3.64 2.72 -22.45
N VAL A 139 4.04 2.39 -21.21
CA VAL A 139 3.51 3.06 -20.02
C VAL A 139 4.01 4.51 -19.96
N TYR A 140 5.29 4.76 -20.27
CA TYR A 140 5.81 6.13 -20.33
C TYR A 140 5.14 6.95 -21.43
N GLU A 141 4.87 6.36 -22.60
CA GLU A 141 4.13 7.02 -23.68
C GLU A 141 2.73 7.43 -23.24
N LEU A 142 1.95 6.50 -22.69
CA LEU A 142 0.61 6.73 -22.14
C LEU A 142 0.62 7.83 -21.06
N LEU A 143 1.58 7.77 -20.14
CA LEU A 143 1.70 8.78 -19.09
C LEU A 143 2.07 10.15 -19.67
N GLY A 144 2.93 10.20 -20.70
CA GLY A 144 3.23 11.42 -21.43
C GLY A 144 1.99 12.03 -22.07
N GLU A 145 1.10 11.22 -22.64
CA GLU A 145 -0.20 11.66 -23.15
C GLU A 145 -1.08 12.21 -22.02
N TRP A 146 -1.22 11.48 -20.91
CA TRP A 146 -2.01 11.93 -19.76
C TRP A 146 -1.51 13.24 -19.16
N GLN A 147 -0.20 13.48 -19.16
CA GLN A 147 0.38 14.74 -18.72
C GLN A 147 0.07 15.87 -19.70
N ARG A 148 0.20 15.65 -21.02
CA ARG A 148 -0.08 16.68 -22.04
C ARG A 148 -1.56 17.03 -22.15
N GLU A 149 -2.43 16.04 -22.15
CA GLU A 149 -3.87 16.22 -22.43
C GLU A 149 -4.69 16.53 -21.18
N HIS A 150 -4.26 16.02 -20.02
CA HIS A 150 -4.99 16.20 -18.77
C HIS A 150 -4.25 17.00 -17.70
N GLY A 151 -2.98 17.37 -17.92
CA GLY A 151 -2.18 18.02 -16.89
C GLY A 151 -1.95 17.12 -15.67
N THR A 152 -1.99 15.79 -15.86
CA THR A 152 -1.86 14.82 -14.77
C THR A 152 -0.51 15.02 -14.08
N HIS A 153 -0.52 15.18 -12.75
CA HIS A 153 0.71 15.25 -11.97
C HIS A 153 1.30 13.84 -11.84
N LEU A 154 2.47 13.65 -12.44
CA LEU A 154 3.19 12.38 -12.45
C LEU A 154 4.43 12.43 -11.55
N VAL A 155 4.66 11.35 -10.82
CA VAL A 155 5.89 11.13 -10.03
C VAL A 155 6.48 9.78 -10.42
N ILE A 156 7.66 9.78 -11.04
CA ILE A 156 8.39 8.54 -11.33
C ILE A 156 9.30 8.22 -10.14
N TYR A 157 9.16 7.03 -9.58
CA TYR A 157 9.92 6.60 -8.41
C TYR A 157 10.71 5.31 -8.70
N PRO A 158 12.06 5.35 -8.75
CA PRO A 158 12.90 4.20 -9.03
C PRO A 158 13.04 3.27 -7.81
N SER A 159 11.98 2.51 -7.50
CA SER A 159 11.91 1.58 -6.36
C SER A 159 13.03 0.55 -6.33
N VAL A 160 13.50 0.09 -7.50
CA VAL A 160 14.62 -0.85 -7.61
C VAL A 160 15.87 -0.40 -6.84
N GLY A 161 16.17 0.91 -6.82
CA GLY A 161 17.36 1.45 -6.16
C GLY A 161 17.27 1.52 -4.63
N GLN A 162 16.07 1.34 -4.07
CA GLN A 162 15.80 1.40 -2.63
C GLN A 162 15.30 0.05 -2.07
N TRP A 163 15.32 -1.00 -2.90
CA TRP A 163 14.77 -2.29 -2.53
C TRP A 163 15.63 -2.96 -1.46
N THR A 164 14.97 -3.50 -0.44
CA THR A 164 15.60 -4.24 0.66
C THR A 164 14.77 -5.48 0.93
N ARG A 165 15.44 -6.55 1.39
CA ARG A 165 14.77 -7.79 1.77
C ARG A 165 13.94 -7.53 3.03
N ARG A 166 12.65 -7.89 2.98
CA ARG A 166 11.66 -7.65 4.04
C ARG A 166 11.39 -8.90 4.88
N TYR A 167 11.56 -10.06 4.27
CA TYR A 167 11.47 -11.39 4.88
C TYR A 167 12.34 -12.38 4.10
N LYS A 168 12.65 -13.52 4.70
CA LYS A 168 13.42 -14.60 4.06
C LYS A 168 12.47 -15.65 3.51
N GLY A 169 12.89 -16.37 2.47
CA GLY A 169 12.12 -17.46 1.87
C GLY A 169 10.91 -17.02 1.02
N PHE A 170 10.08 -17.99 0.66
CA PHE A 170 8.89 -17.81 -0.19
C PHE A 170 7.82 -18.86 0.19
N GLY A 171 6.54 -18.51 0.07
CA GLY A 171 5.45 -19.41 0.44
C GLY A 171 5.53 -19.88 1.89
N ALA A 172 5.34 -21.18 2.13
CA ALA A 172 5.42 -21.78 3.46
C ALA A 172 6.81 -21.70 4.12
N ALA A 173 7.88 -21.50 3.33
CA ALA A 173 9.24 -21.34 3.83
C ALA A 173 9.58 -19.88 4.20
N MET A 174 8.58 -18.98 4.22
CA MET A 174 8.80 -17.62 4.67
C MET A 174 9.22 -17.60 6.15
N GLU A 175 10.22 -16.78 6.47
CA GLU A 175 10.72 -16.60 7.84
C GLU A 175 10.92 -15.10 8.15
N PRO A 176 10.59 -14.65 9.38
CA PRO A 176 10.87 -13.29 9.81
C PRO A 176 12.38 -13.11 10.06
N TYR A 177 12.79 -11.87 10.30
CA TYR A 177 14.09 -11.62 10.93
C TYR A 177 14.00 -11.94 12.44
N ASP A 178 15.15 -12.28 13.04
CA ASP A 178 15.29 -12.52 14.49
C ASP A 178 16.48 -11.71 15.04
N ASP A 179 16.64 -10.48 14.51
CA ASP A 179 17.72 -9.58 14.93
C ASP A 179 17.52 -9.06 16.37
N ARG A 180 16.30 -9.26 16.93
CA ARG A 180 15.86 -8.85 18.27
C ARG A 180 16.14 -7.38 18.61
N GLN A 181 16.03 -6.52 17.61
CA GLN A 181 16.32 -5.08 17.70
C GLN A 181 15.19 -4.23 17.09
N PRO A 182 13.97 -4.25 17.66
CA PRO A 182 12.80 -3.58 17.10
C PRO A 182 13.01 -2.08 16.88
N ARG A 183 13.72 -1.39 17.79
CA ARG A 183 14.08 0.03 17.64
C ARG A 183 14.87 0.27 16.36
N SER A 184 15.92 -0.52 16.14
CA SER A 184 16.76 -0.39 14.95
C SER A 184 15.98 -0.72 13.67
N SER A 185 15.15 -1.77 13.69
CA SER A 185 14.26 -2.10 12.57
C SER A 185 13.30 -0.95 12.25
N TRP A 186 12.74 -0.29 13.26
CA TRP A 186 11.86 0.87 13.10
C TRP A 186 12.60 2.11 12.57
N GLU A 187 13.79 2.43 13.09
CA GLU A 187 14.56 3.60 12.66
C GLU A 187 14.87 3.54 11.16
N HIS A 188 15.24 2.37 10.65
CA HIS A 188 15.50 2.12 9.22
C HIS A 188 14.25 1.85 8.37
N CYS A 189 13.06 1.78 8.96
CA CYS A 189 11.83 1.44 8.26
C CYS A 189 11.30 2.61 7.43
N THR A 190 11.17 2.40 6.12
CA THR A 190 10.52 3.35 5.21
C THR A 190 8.99 3.33 5.31
N ALA A 191 8.41 2.25 5.85
CA ALA A 191 6.97 2.06 5.98
C ALA A 191 6.40 2.58 7.33
N LYS A 192 7.22 3.11 8.23
CA LYS A 192 6.79 3.57 9.57
C LYS A 192 5.78 4.71 9.57
N VAL A 193 5.61 5.36 8.42
CA VAL A 193 4.61 6.42 8.18
C VAL A 193 3.49 5.97 7.23
N CYS A 194 3.38 4.68 6.93
CA CYS A 194 2.43 4.10 5.96
C CYS A 194 1.44 3.14 6.65
N PRO A 195 0.61 3.64 7.59
CA PRO A 195 -0.47 2.85 8.17
C PRO A 195 -1.48 2.43 7.09
N GLN A 196 -2.07 1.26 7.26
CA GLN A 196 -3.05 0.69 6.32
C GLN A 196 -4.45 0.74 6.92
N VAL A 197 -5.44 1.04 6.09
CA VAL A 197 -6.83 0.68 6.37
C VAL A 197 -7.08 -0.72 5.80
N PHE A 198 -7.36 -1.70 6.65
CA PHE A 198 -7.66 -3.07 6.23
C PHE A 198 -8.69 -3.68 7.18
N GLU A 199 -9.76 -4.26 6.63
CA GLU A 199 -10.93 -4.75 7.38
C GLU A 199 -11.57 -3.69 8.28
N GLY A 200 -11.56 -2.43 7.84
CA GLY A 200 -12.08 -1.29 8.60
C GLY A 200 -11.22 -0.87 9.80
N ARG A 201 -10.06 -1.46 10.02
CA ARG A 201 -9.15 -1.16 11.13
C ARG A 201 -7.88 -0.47 10.65
N ILE A 202 -7.17 0.21 11.55
CA ILE A 202 -5.86 0.81 11.25
C ILE A 202 -4.73 -0.13 11.68
N TRP A 203 -3.95 -0.56 10.70
CA TRP A 203 -2.72 -1.33 10.90
C TRP A 203 -1.51 -0.43 10.78
N LYS A 204 -0.45 -0.69 11.57
CA LYS A 204 0.76 0.15 11.57
C LYS A 204 1.51 0.15 10.24
N CYS A 205 1.47 -0.96 9.51
CA CYS A 205 2.17 -1.11 8.24
C CYS A 205 1.61 -2.28 7.43
N ALA A 206 1.97 -2.33 6.13
CA ALA A 206 1.57 -3.40 5.22
C ALA A 206 2.00 -4.82 5.64
N PRO A 207 3.25 -5.06 6.11
CA PRO A 207 3.64 -6.39 6.58
C PRO A 207 2.73 -6.93 7.68
N LEU A 208 2.28 -6.10 8.62
CA LEU A 208 1.36 -6.57 9.67
C LEU A 208 -0.05 -6.78 9.13
N ALA A 209 -0.55 -5.84 8.31
CA ALA A 209 -1.91 -5.91 7.75
C ALA A 209 -2.15 -7.19 6.94
N TYR A 210 -1.16 -7.64 6.16
CA TYR A 210 -1.34 -8.72 5.19
C TYR A 210 -0.63 -10.02 5.58
N LEU A 211 -0.07 -10.12 6.80
CA LEU A 211 0.57 -11.34 7.28
C LEU A 211 -0.45 -12.47 7.48
N GLY A 212 -1.65 -12.15 7.96
CA GLY A 212 -2.74 -13.12 8.14
C GLY A 212 -3.07 -13.88 6.85
N MET A 213 -3.10 -13.17 5.72
CA MET A 213 -3.31 -13.77 4.39
C MET A 213 -2.20 -14.76 4.01
N GLN A 214 -0.96 -14.54 4.46
CA GLN A 214 0.13 -15.48 4.22
C GLN A 214 -0.06 -16.75 5.05
N HIS A 215 -0.43 -16.60 6.32
CA HIS A 215 -0.64 -17.72 7.21
C HIS A 215 -1.83 -18.57 6.78
N GLU A 216 -2.95 -17.96 6.40
CA GLU A 216 -4.12 -18.67 5.86
C GLU A 216 -3.75 -19.48 4.60
N LYS A 217 -2.92 -18.91 3.72
CA LYS A 217 -2.54 -19.56 2.46
C LYS A 217 -1.52 -20.68 2.63
N TYR A 218 -0.56 -20.53 3.53
CA TYR A 218 0.62 -21.39 3.57
C TYR A 218 0.85 -22.14 4.88
N GLY A 219 0.13 -21.81 5.96
CA GLY A 219 0.41 -22.36 7.28
C GLY A 219 1.82 -21.99 7.76
N LEU A 220 2.09 -20.69 7.87
CA LEU A 220 3.41 -20.18 8.26
C LEU A 220 3.91 -20.77 9.59
N SER A 221 5.24 -20.90 9.72
CA SER A 221 5.92 -21.49 10.88
C SER A 221 5.64 -20.74 12.20
N GLU A 222 5.91 -21.40 13.33
CA GLU A 222 5.75 -20.82 14.68
C GLU A 222 6.56 -19.53 14.89
N ALA A 223 7.61 -19.29 14.10
CA ALA A 223 8.40 -18.05 14.14
C ALA A 223 7.54 -16.81 13.87
N TRP A 224 6.42 -16.95 13.14
CA TRP A 224 5.51 -15.85 12.84
C TRP A 224 4.46 -15.58 13.91
N LYS A 225 4.27 -16.50 14.86
CA LYS A 225 3.21 -16.43 15.87
C LYS A 225 3.21 -15.13 16.69
N PRO A 226 4.36 -14.58 17.12
CA PRO A 226 4.38 -13.28 17.82
C PRO A 226 3.79 -12.15 16.98
N TYR A 227 3.90 -12.24 15.64
CA TYR A 227 3.49 -11.18 14.72
C TYR A 227 2.06 -11.33 14.22
N LEU A 228 1.59 -12.58 14.09
CA LEU A 228 0.20 -12.90 13.76
C LEU A 228 -0.79 -12.45 14.85
N GLY A 229 -0.32 -12.30 16.09
CA GLY A 229 -1.10 -11.79 17.22
C GLY A 229 -1.22 -10.26 17.29
N TYR A 230 -0.78 -9.52 16.26
CA TYR A 230 -0.85 -8.05 16.25
C TYR A 230 -2.30 -7.56 16.32
N ALA A 231 -2.58 -6.64 17.25
CA ALA A 231 -3.88 -6.01 17.41
C ALA A 231 -3.92 -4.66 16.66
N PRO A 232 -4.64 -4.53 15.53
CA PRO A 232 -4.86 -3.25 14.88
C PRO A 232 -5.78 -2.34 15.69
N LEU A 233 -5.76 -1.04 15.39
CA LEU A 233 -6.61 -0.07 16.05
C LEU A 233 -8.05 -0.19 15.52
N GLU A 234 -8.99 -0.39 16.43
CA GLU A 234 -10.41 -0.48 16.14
C GLU A 234 -11.07 0.90 16.00
N PRO A 235 -12.07 1.07 15.13
CA PRO A 235 -12.82 2.33 14.99
C PRO A 235 -13.46 2.86 16.28
N GLY A 236 -13.77 1.95 17.21
CA GLY A 236 -14.36 2.27 18.51
C GLY A 236 -13.38 2.83 19.54
N CYS A 237 -12.09 2.94 19.21
CA CYS A 237 -11.08 3.47 20.13
C CYS A 237 -11.40 4.92 20.57
N THR A 238 -10.96 5.27 21.77
CA THR A 238 -10.97 6.64 22.29
C THR A 238 -9.97 7.53 21.55
N ASP A 239 -10.10 8.85 21.67
CA ASP A 239 -9.13 9.78 21.07
C ASP A 239 -7.74 9.67 21.72
N ALA A 240 -7.66 9.28 22.99
CA ALA A 240 -6.41 9.00 23.67
C ALA A 240 -5.71 7.75 23.11
N GLU A 241 -6.46 6.68 22.85
CA GLU A 241 -5.91 5.47 22.21
C GLU A 241 -5.49 5.74 20.77
N LEU A 242 -6.26 6.55 20.02
CA LEU A 242 -5.89 7.00 18.68
C LEU A 242 -4.56 7.76 18.69
N GLN A 243 -4.41 8.73 19.60
CA GLN A 243 -3.19 9.50 19.76
C GLN A 243 -2.01 8.61 20.14
N ALA A 244 -2.18 7.78 21.17
CA ALA A 244 -1.16 6.84 21.64
C ALA A 244 -0.75 5.85 20.54
N PHE A 245 -1.70 5.38 19.73
CA PHE A 245 -1.41 4.54 18.58
C PHE A 245 -0.47 5.25 17.62
N PHE A 246 -0.76 6.48 17.20
CA PHE A 246 0.08 7.18 16.23
C PHE A 246 1.39 7.75 16.79
N ASP A 247 1.48 8.01 18.08
CA ASP A 247 2.71 8.49 18.73
C ASP A 247 3.70 7.36 19.03
N ARG A 248 3.23 6.12 19.07
CA ARG A 248 4.09 4.96 19.28
C ARG A 248 5.04 4.78 18.10
N GLU A 249 6.34 4.87 18.38
CA GLU A 249 7.44 4.65 17.44
C GLU A 249 7.60 3.14 17.17
N GLU A 250 8.58 2.49 17.80
CA GLU A 250 8.79 1.05 17.67
C GLU A 250 7.80 0.23 18.49
N GLU A 251 7.61 -1.01 18.05
CA GLU A 251 6.87 -2.04 18.77
C GLU A 251 7.67 -3.33 18.74
N SER A 252 7.37 -4.27 19.64
CA SER A 252 7.95 -5.63 19.58
C SER A 252 7.78 -6.27 18.20
N HIS A 253 6.65 -5.99 17.53
CA HIS A 253 6.33 -6.45 16.18
C HIS A 253 7.28 -5.94 15.10
N CYS A 254 7.97 -4.81 15.31
CA CYS A 254 9.02 -4.34 14.40
C CYS A 254 10.19 -5.34 14.33
N GLY A 255 10.31 -6.27 15.28
CA GLY A 255 11.29 -7.34 15.28
C GLY A 255 11.20 -8.32 14.12
N MET A 256 10.05 -8.40 13.41
CA MET A 256 9.92 -9.24 12.21
C MET A 256 10.76 -8.72 11.03
N CYS A 257 11.13 -7.44 11.07
CA CYS A 257 11.86 -6.73 10.02
C CYS A 257 13.36 -6.64 10.36
N PRO A 258 14.23 -6.53 9.34
CA PRO A 258 15.67 -6.46 9.56
C PRO A 258 16.06 -5.19 10.32
N ALA A 259 16.90 -5.33 11.34
CA ALA A 259 17.54 -4.22 12.03
C ALA A 259 18.60 -3.56 11.12
N LYS A 260 19.18 -4.35 10.21
CA LYS A 260 20.12 -3.89 9.18
C LYS A 260 19.56 -4.27 7.81
N PRO A 261 18.82 -3.38 7.13
CA PRO A 261 18.19 -3.71 5.84
C PRO A 261 19.19 -4.21 4.80
N GLU A 262 18.95 -5.41 4.30
CA GLU A 262 19.78 -6.06 3.29
C GLU A 262 19.35 -5.59 1.90
N ARG A 263 20.27 -4.94 1.17
CA ARG A 263 20.11 -4.71 -0.26
C ARG A 263 20.55 -5.94 -1.03
N PHE A 264 19.85 -6.25 -2.11
CA PHE A 264 20.17 -7.38 -2.97
C PHE A 264 19.89 -7.03 -4.43
N ALA A 265 20.52 -7.77 -5.34
CA ALA A 265 20.20 -7.67 -6.76
C ALA A 265 18.80 -8.25 -6.98
N LEU A 266 17.83 -7.39 -7.22
CA LEU A 266 16.45 -7.78 -7.41
C LEU A 266 16.32 -8.54 -8.74
N PRO A 267 15.86 -9.79 -8.76
CA PRO A 267 15.58 -10.48 -10.02
C PRO A 267 14.43 -9.78 -10.77
N SER A 268 14.34 -10.03 -12.09
CA SER A 268 13.24 -9.50 -12.90
C SER A 268 11.89 -9.92 -12.29
N PRO A 269 11.01 -8.97 -11.96
CA PRO A 269 9.73 -9.27 -11.33
C PRO A 269 8.66 -9.67 -12.36
N ILE A 270 8.98 -9.67 -13.66
CA ILE A 270 8.08 -10.08 -14.72
C ILE A 270 7.90 -11.61 -14.61
N PRO A 271 6.67 -12.11 -14.46
CA PRO A 271 6.41 -13.54 -14.44
C PRO A 271 6.95 -14.18 -15.72
N ARG A 272 7.81 -15.19 -15.59
CA ARG A 272 8.22 -16.00 -16.74
C ARG A 272 7.00 -16.74 -17.24
N VAL A 273 6.66 -16.58 -18.52
CA VAL A 273 5.67 -17.43 -19.16
C VAL A 273 6.30 -18.83 -19.25
N THR A 274 6.05 -19.68 -18.26
CA THR A 274 6.21 -21.11 -18.46
C THR A 274 5.13 -21.50 -19.47
N ARG A 275 5.53 -21.70 -20.73
CA ARG A 275 4.70 -22.48 -21.65
C ARG A 275 4.46 -23.82 -20.94
N ALA A 276 3.22 -24.07 -20.54
CA ALA A 276 2.83 -25.41 -20.14
C ALA A 276 3.19 -26.32 -21.32
N ALA A 277 4.06 -27.30 -21.05
CA ALA A 277 4.33 -28.39 -21.97
C ALA A 277 3.13 -29.34 -21.97
#